data_AF-A0A397EKI8-F1
#
_entry.id   AF-A0A397EKI8-F1
#
_cell.length_a   1.000
_cell.length_b   1.000
_cell.length_c   1.000
_cell.angle_alpha   90.00
_cell.angle_beta   90.00
_cell.angle_gamma   90.00
#
_symmetry.space_group_name_H-M   'P 1'
#
loop_
_entity.id
_entity.type
_entity.pdbx_description
1 polymer ?
#
loop_
_entity_poly.entity_id
_entity_poly.type
_entity_poly.pdbx_seq_one_letter_code
_entity_poly.pdbx_strand_id
1 'polypeptide(L)'
;MTVKEHYDVIVVGGGPAGSVVASQLLAKSPSLSVLLIEAGDATQSALGGTFTHWTPFDVPFYWSHVAHLEAFHWNVSNTFIAKALGGCGIHNAMLYGTIYVTKLRSSRPKLLETASAAFVAGCAQTRMNKMRLNDREKKTSLKKC
;
A
#
# COMPACT_ATOMS: atom_id res chain seq x y z
N MET A 1 3.12 28.68 6.54
CA MET A 1 2.64 28.25 5.21
C MET A 1 1.26 28.85 5.00
N THR A 2 1.05 29.60 3.93
CA THR A 2 -0.28 30.13 3.57
C THR A 2 -0.92 29.17 2.57
N VAL A 3 -2.07 28.60 2.93
CA VAL A 3 -2.90 27.78 2.04
C VAL A 3 -3.71 28.73 1.15
N LYS A 4 -3.81 28.42 -0.15
CA LYS A 4 -4.61 29.20 -1.11
C LYS A 4 -6.04 28.67 -1.11
N GLU A 5 -7.01 29.51 -1.45
CA GLU A 5 -8.40 29.08 -1.67
C GLU A 5 -8.56 28.23 -2.95
N HIS A 6 -7.71 28.46 -3.96
CA HIS A 6 -7.77 27.79 -5.26
C HIS A 6 -6.44 27.17 -5.67
N TYR A 7 -6.52 26.00 -6.29
CA TYR A 7 -5.42 25.24 -6.87
C TYR A 7 -5.82 24.71 -8.25
N ASP A 8 -4.86 24.59 -9.15
CA ASP A 8 -5.09 24.03 -10.49
C ASP A 8 -5.31 22.52 -10.44
N VAL A 9 -4.58 21.84 -9.54
CA VAL A 9 -4.70 20.40 -9.32
C VAL A 9 -4.70 20.09 -7.83
N ILE A 10 -5.66 19.28 -7.40
CA ILE A 10 -5.72 18.74 -6.05
C ILE A 10 -5.48 17.23 -6.12
N VAL A 11 -4.41 16.77 -5.49
CA VAL A 11 -4.07 15.36 -5.33
C VAL A 11 -4.51 14.92 -3.94
N VAL A 12 -5.42 13.95 -3.88
CA VAL A 12 -5.94 13.39 -2.64
C VAL A 12 -5.22 12.06 -2.35
N GLY A 13 -4.51 12.01 -1.23
CA GLY A 13 -3.70 10.88 -0.80
C GLY A 13 -2.22 11.06 -1.15
N GLY A 14 -1.40 11.30 -0.14
CA GLY A 14 0.06 11.39 -0.19
C GLY A 14 0.77 10.03 -0.22
N GLY A 15 0.15 9.01 -0.82
CA GLY A 15 0.77 7.69 -1.00
C GLY A 15 1.86 7.69 -2.09
N PRO A 16 2.37 6.50 -2.49
CA PRO A 16 3.40 6.40 -3.52
C PRO A 16 2.97 7.01 -4.86
N ALA A 17 1.74 6.74 -5.30
CA ALA A 17 1.20 7.28 -6.53
C ALA A 17 0.97 8.81 -6.44
N GLY A 18 0.29 9.28 -5.40
CA GLY A 18 -0.04 10.70 -5.24
C GLY A 18 1.19 11.59 -5.08
N SER A 19 2.18 11.14 -4.28
CA SER A 19 3.45 11.85 -4.11
C SER A 19 4.23 11.98 -5.42
N VAL A 20 4.30 10.89 -6.20
CA VAL A 20 4.97 10.90 -7.52
C VAL A 20 4.23 11.80 -8.50
N VAL A 21 2.89 11.70 -8.58
CA VAL A 21 2.10 12.52 -9.49
C VAL A 21 2.23 14.01 -9.15
N ALA A 22 2.10 14.39 -7.88
CA ALA A 22 2.25 15.78 -7.44
C ALA A 22 3.63 16.34 -7.79
N SER A 23 4.70 15.57 -7.51
CA SER A 23 6.08 15.93 -7.84
C SER A 23 6.30 16.08 -9.35
N GLN A 24 5.78 15.14 -10.14
CA GLN A 24 5.90 15.15 -11.60
C GLN A 24 5.13 16.31 -12.25
N LEU A 25 3.96 16.67 -11.73
CA LEU A 25 3.19 17.82 -12.23
C LEU A 25 3.95 19.12 -12.01
N LEU A 26 4.50 19.33 -10.81
CA LEU A 26 5.31 20.51 -10.50
C LEU A 26 6.60 20.56 -11.34
N ALA A 27 7.25 19.42 -11.56
CA ALA A 27 8.47 19.34 -12.36
C ALA A 27 8.22 19.65 -13.85
N LYS A 28 7.09 19.17 -14.41
CA LYS A 28 6.74 19.38 -15.83
C LYS A 28 6.13 20.76 -16.10
N SER A 29 5.44 21.33 -15.13
CA SER A 29 4.74 22.61 -15.31
C SER A 29 4.80 23.42 -14.02
N PRO A 30 5.91 24.17 -13.80
CA PRO A 30 6.13 24.95 -12.58
C PRO A 30 5.12 26.08 -12.37
N SER A 31 4.34 26.44 -13.39
CA SER A 31 3.27 27.42 -13.30
C SER A 31 2.01 26.89 -12.60
N LEU A 32 1.86 25.56 -12.47
CA LEU A 32 0.72 24.95 -11.81
C LEU A 32 0.83 25.09 -10.29
N SER A 33 -0.30 25.42 -9.67
CA SER A 33 -0.51 25.28 -8.23
C SER A 33 -1.09 23.91 -7.92
N VAL A 34 -0.30 23.09 -7.21
CA VAL A 34 -0.69 21.72 -6.84
C VAL A 34 -0.86 21.64 -5.32
N LEU A 35 -2.03 21.17 -4.88
CA LEU A 35 -2.31 20.85 -3.48
C LEU A 35 -2.28 19.33 -3.30
N LEU A 36 -1.44 18.83 -2.40
CA LEU A 36 -1.46 17.44 -1.96
C LEU A 36 -2.08 17.38 -0.57
N ILE A 37 -3.15 16.60 -0.39
CA ILE A 37 -3.82 16.40 0.90
C ILE A 37 -3.62 14.95 1.33
N GLU A 38 -3.18 14.74 2.56
CA GLU A 38 -3.02 13.44 3.19
C GLU A 38 -3.72 13.44 4.55
N ALA A 39 -4.39 12.34 4.90
CA ALA A 39 -5.17 12.24 6.14
C ALA A 39 -4.33 11.84 7.36
N GLY A 40 -3.09 11.41 7.13
CA GLY A 40 -2.13 11.13 8.18
C GLY A 40 -1.15 12.28 8.42
N ASP A 41 -0.88 12.55 9.69
CA ASP A 41 0.05 13.62 10.10
C ASP A 41 1.52 13.17 10.10
N ALA A 42 1.76 11.86 10.21
CA ALA A 42 3.10 11.31 10.27
C ALA A 42 3.72 11.18 8.87
N THR A 43 5.00 11.53 8.79
CA THR A 43 5.87 11.27 7.65
C THR A 43 6.78 10.09 7.94
N GLN A 44 7.50 9.59 6.93
CA GLN A 44 8.55 8.59 7.15
C GLN A 44 9.65 9.08 8.13
N SER A 45 9.92 10.38 8.18
CA SER A 45 10.83 10.96 9.19
C SER A 45 10.25 10.88 10.61
N ALA A 46 8.95 11.12 10.79
CA ALA A 46 8.28 10.97 12.08
C ALA A 46 8.29 9.51 12.60
N LEU A 47 8.48 8.54 11.70
CA LEU A 47 8.56 7.10 12.00
C LEU A 47 9.99 6.62 12.26
N GLY A 48 10.93 7.53 12.51
CA GLY A 48 12.34 7.22 12.82
C GLY A 48 13.28 7.26 11.62
N GLY A 49 12.82 7.74 10.46
CA GLY A 49 13.64 7.94 9.25
C GLY A 49 14.57 9.16 9.27
N THR A 50 15.02 9.60 10.45
CA THR A 50 15.83 10.83 10.61
C THR A 50 17.35 10.59 10.54
N PHE A 51 17.79 9.35 10.39
CA PHE A 51 19.20 9.00 10.41
C PHE A 51 19.87 9.26 9.05
N THR A 52 21.12 9.71 9.08
CA THR A 52 21.89 10.11 7.89
C THR A 52 22.61 8.96 7.18
N HIS A 53 22.79 7.81 7.84
CA HIS A 53 23.51 6.65 7.31
C HIS A 53 22.64 5.41 7.17
N TRP A 54 22.03 4.98 8.28
CA TRP A 54 21.15 3.82 8.33
C TRP A 54 19.88 4.22 9.06
N THR A 55 18.78 4.13 8.35
CA THR A 55 17.45 4.29 8.92
C THR A 55 16.96 2.93 9.43
N PRO A 56 15.98 2.91 10.34
CA PRO A 56 15.32 1.66 10.72
C PRO A 56 14.73 0.92 9.51
N PHE A 57 14.41 1.62 8.42
CA PHE A 57 13.91 1.02 7.17
C PHE A 57 14.95 0.18 6.43
N ASP A 58 16.25 0.39 6.68
CA ASP A 58 17.34 -0.42 6.10
C ASP A 58 17.51 -1.77 6.80
N VAL A 59 16.94 -1.92 8.00
CA VAL A 59 16.94 -3.20 8.73
C VAL A 59 15.90 -4.12 8.09
N PRO A 60 16.31 -5.30 7.56
CA PRO A 60 15.36 -6.27 7.03
C PRO A 60 14.23 -6.54 8.03
N PHE A 61 13.00 -6.56 7.52
CA PHE A 61 11.78 -6.82 8.30
C PHE A 61 11.32 -5.71 9.25
N TYR A 62 12.07 -4.63 9.47
CA TYR A 62 11.65 -3.54 10.37
C TYR A 62 10.36 -2.85 9.91
N TRP A 63 10.09 -2.82 8.60
CA TRP A 63 8.82 -2.35 8.03
C TRP A 63 7.58 -3.01 8.67
N SER A 64 7.69 -4.26 9.15
CA SER A 64 6.60 -4.97 9.81
C SER A 64 6.21 -4.33 11.15
N HIS A 65 7.19 -3.78 11.88
CA HIS A 65 6.95 -3.05 13.12
C HIS A 65 6.07 -1.83 12.85
N VAL A 66 6.43 -1.03 11.84
CA VAL A 66 5.66 0.13 11.39
C VAL A 66 4.26 -0.29 10.91
N ALA A 67 4.16 -1.42 10.19
CA ALA A 67 2.89 -1.99 9.73
C ALA A 67 1.97 -2.52 10.86
N HIS A 68 2.44 -2.56 12.12
CA HIS A 68 1.62 -2.92 13.28
C HIS A 68 1.29 -1.73 14.19
N LEU A 69 1.72 -0.51 13.83
CA LEU A 69 1.34 0.71 14.53
C LEU A 69 -0.06 1.16 14.09
N GLU A 70 -1.09 0.71 14.78
CA GLU A 70 -2.51 0.98 14.45
C GLU A 70 -2.84 2.48 14.35
N ALA A 71 -2.10 3.34 15.07
CA ALA A 71 -2.24 4.79 15.00
C ALA A 71 -2.02 5.37 13.59
N PHE A 72 -1.28 4.66 12.73
CA PHE A 72 -0.98 5.06 11.35
C PHE A 72 -1.76 4.27 10.31
N HIS A 73 -2.88 3.63 10.68
CA HIS A 73 -3.75 2.94 9.73
C HIS A 73 -5.14 3.56 9.63
N TRP A 74 -5.76 3.33 8.49
CA TRP A 74 -7.21 3.46 8.38
C TRP A 74 -7.89 2.36 9.18
N ASN A 75 -9.03 2.69 9.80
CA ASN A 75 -9.83 1.73 10.56
C ASN A 75 -10.61 0.79 9.62
N VAL A 76 -9.90 -0.09 8.93
CA VAL A 76 -10.45 -1.08 8.00
C VAL A 76 -10.02 -2.47 8.45
N SER A 77 -11.00 -3.30 8.79
CA SER A 77 -10.77 -4.63 9.36
C SER A 77 -9.91 -5.52 8.44
N ASN A 78 -8.98 -6.28 9.02
CA ASN A 78 -8.11 -7.23 8.32
C ASN A 78 -7.22 -6.61 7.22
N THR A 79 -6.90 -5.32 7.32
CA THR A 79 -6.00 -4.65 6.37
C THR A 79 -5.04 -3.72 7.09
N PHE A 80 -3.84 -3.56 6.54
CA PHE A 80 -2.84 -2.59 6.99
C PHE A 80 -2.74 -1.50 5.92
N ILE A 81 -3.74 -0.62 5.86
CA ILE A 81 -3.73 0.53 4.93
C ILE A 81 -3.16 1.72 5.68
N ALA A 82 -1.97 2.18 5.29
CA ALA A 82 -1.35 3.35 5.91
C ALA A 82 -2.16 4.63 5.72
N LYS A 83 -2.15 5.43 6.78
CA LYS A 83 -2.71 6.78 6.91
C LYS A 83 -1.60 7.70 7.41
N ALA A 84 -0.68 8.02 6.51
CA ALA A 84 0.55 8.78 6.74
C ALA A 84 1.14 9.23 5.39
N LEU A 85 1.93 10.30 5.38
CA LEU A 85 2.62 10.76 4.18
C LEU A 85 3.64 9.72 3.70
N GLY A 86 3.49 9.29 2.45
CA GLY A 86 4.14 8.12 1.85
C GLY A 86 3.22 6.91 1.72
N GLY A 87 2.07 6.90 2.39
CA GLY A 87 1.06 5.84 2.35
C GLY A 87 1.66 4.46 2.61
N CYS A 88 1.18 3.42 1.93
CA CYS A 88 1.71 2.07 2.13
C CYS A 88 3.20 1.91 1.76
N GLY A 89 3.81 2.89 1.09
CA GLY A 89 5.24 2.90 0.81
C GLY A 89 6.12 2.97 2.06
N ILE A 90 5.61 3.53 3.18
CA ILE A 90 6.40 3.68 4.41
C ILE A 90 6.59 2.37 5.18
N HIS A 91 5.79 1.34 4.88
CA HIS A 91 5.75 0.08 5.62
C HIS A 91 5.55 -1.13 4.69
N ASN A 92 5.85 -0.99 3.40
CA ASN A 92 5.84 -2.13 2.50
C ASN A 92 7.08 -3.01 2.74
N ALA A 93 7.05 -4.23 2.22
CA ALA A 93 8.20 -5.14 2.28
C ALA A 93 9.37 -4.75 1.36
N MET A 94 9.30 -3.58 0.69
CA MET A 94 10.25 -3.11 -0.33
C MET A 94 10.54 -4.12 -1.45
N LEU A 95 9.61 -5.04 -1.69
CA LEU A 95 9.72 -6.00 -2.79
C LEU A 95 9.37 -5.28 -4.10
N TYR A 96 10.36 -5.17 -4.98
CA TYR A 96 10.17 -4.63 -6.33
C TYR A 96 10.04 -5.78 -7.33
N GLY A 97 8.91 -5.82 -8.04
CA GLY A 97 8.65 -6.82 -9.07
C GLY A 97 7.70 -6.25 -10.12
N THR A 98 8.05 -6.43 -11.39
CA THR A 98 7.17 -6.07 -12.50
C THR A 98 6.21 -7.22 -12.75
N ILE A 99 4.90 -6.96 -12.66
CA ILE A 99 3.90 -7.91 -13.15
C ILE A 99 3.89 -7.81 -14.67
N TYR A 100 4.50 -8.80 -15.32
CA TYR A 100 4.31 -8.99 -16.75
C TYR A 100 2.89 -9.52 -16.96
N VAL A 101 1.97 -8.63 -17.33
CA VAL A 101 0.67 -9.06 -17.86
C VAL A 101 0.92 -9.56 -19.28
N THR A 102 1.33 -10.83 -19.40
CA THR A 102 1.20 -11.53 -20.67
C THR A 102 -0.30 -11.56 -20.98
N LYS A 103 -0.70 -10.84 -22.02
CA LYS A 103 -2.04 -10.91 -22.58
C LYS A 103 -2.22 -12.34 -23.10
N LEU A 104 -2.63 -13.25 -22.22
CA LEU A 104 -3.14 -14.55 -22.65
C LEU A 104 -4.33 -14.21 -23.55
N ARG A 105 -4.16 -14.43 -24.86
CA ARG A 105 -5.21 -14.31 -25.85
C ARG A 105 -6.22 -15.41 -25.55
N SER A 106 -7.06 -15.16 -24.55
CA SER A 106 -8.15 -16.06 -24.17
C SER A 106 -9.22 -15.93 -25.22
N SER A 107 -9.53 -17.05 -25.89
CA SER A 107 -10.67 -17.19 -26.79
C SER A 107 -12.03 -17.15 -26.06
N ARG A 108 -12.07 -16.77 -24.77
CA ARG A 108 -13.29 -16.69 -23.96
C ARG A 108 -13.42 -15.32 -23.29
N PRO A 109 -14.37 -14.46 -23.73
CA PRO A 109 -14.40 -13.03 -23.41
C PRO A 109 -15.12 -12.65 -22.09
N LYS A 110 -15.00 -13.43 -20.99
CA LYS A 110 -15.80 -13.14 -19.77
C LYS A 110 -15.04 -13.05 -18.44
N LEU A 111 -13.71 -12.95 -18.43
CA LEU A 111 -12.97 -12.97 -17.15
C LEU A 111 -11.81 -11.96 -17.06
N LEU A 112 -11.96 -10.76 -17.65
CA LEU A 112 -10.89 -9.75 -17.68
C LEU A 112 -11.07 -8.57 -16.71
N GLU A 113 -12.17 -8.49 -15.96
CA GLU A 113 -12.42 -7.31 -15.11
C GLU A 113 -11.77 -7.35 -13.71
N THR A 114 -11.19 -8.47 -13.26
CA THR A 114 -10.76 -8.60 -11.85
C THR A 114 -9.26 -8.40 -11.60
N ALA A 115 -8.44 -8.08 -12.60
CA ALA A 115 -6.98 -8.10 -12.46
C ALA A 115 -6.36 -6.81 -11.87
N SER A 116 -7.01 -5.64 -11.96
CA SER A 116 -6.43 -4.38 -11.46
C SER A 116 -6.60 -4.13 -9.95
N ALA A 117 -7.26 -5.01 -9.20
CA ALA A 117 -7.48 -4.84 -7.76
C ALA A 117 -6.38 -5.46 -6.87
N ALA A 118 -5.36 -6.12 -7.45
CA ALA A 118 -4.41 -6.94 -6.70
C ALA A 118 -3.42 -6.14 -5.81
N PHE A 119 -3.33 -4.82 -5.92
CA PHE A 119 -2.52 -4.00 -5.00
C PHE A 119 -3.17 -3.85 -3.61
N VAL A 120 -4.46 -4.18 -3.46
CA VAL A 120 -5.18 -4.13 -2.17
C VAL A 120 -5.10 -5.48 -1.40
N ALA A 121 -4.75 -6.58 -2.07
CA ALA A 121 -4.96 -7.93 -1.53
C ALA A 121 -3.74 -8.59 -0.87
N GLY A 122 -2.61 -7.89 -0.72
CA GLY A 122 -1.44 -8.42 -0.02
C GLY A 122 -1.68 -8.76 1.46
N CYS A 123 -2.69 -8.14 2.09
CA CYS A 123 -3.10 -8.43 3.47
C CYS A 123 -4.00 -9.67 3.63
N ALA A 124 -4.66 -10.16 2.58
CA ALA A 124 -5.65 -11.23 2.70
C ALA A 124 -5.05 -12.65 2.74
N GLN A 125 -3.78 -12.81 2.38
CA GLN A 125 -3.17 -14.13 2.17
C GLN A 125 -2.98 -14.93 3.47
N THR A 126 -2.91 -14.26 4.63
CA THR A 126 -2.63 -14.93 5.91
C THR A 126 -3.82 -15.76 6.42
N ARG A 127 -5.05 -15.50 5.96
CA ARG A 127 -6.25 -16.26 6.42
C ARG A 127 -6.57 -17.49 5.57
N MET A 128 -6.14 -17.53 4.30
CA MET A 128 -6.35 -18.70 3.44
C MET A 128 -5.59 -19.94 3.93
N ASN A 129 -4.41 -19.75 4.54
CA ASN A 129 -3.67 -20.86 5.15
C ASN A 129 -4.32 -21.35 6.45
N LYS A 130 -4.86 -20.46 7.30
CA LYS A 130 -5.52 -20.87 8.55
C LYS A 130 -6.86 -21.57 8.30
N MET A 131 -7.60 -21.18 7.26
CA MET A 131 -8.86 -21.85 6.87
C MET A 131 -8.60 -23.19 6.19
N ARG A 132 -7.56 -23.31 5.34
CA ARG A 132 -7.13 -24.59 4.74
C ARG A 132 -6.59 -25.60 5.76
N LEU A 133 -5.97 -25.13 6.84
CA LEU A 133 -5.48 -26.02 7.91
C LEU A 133 -6.65 -26.63 8.70
N ASN A 134 -7.65 -25.81 9.05
CA ASN A 134 -8.86 -26.30 9.74
C ASN A 134 -9.69 -27.29 8.89
N ASP A 135 -9.74 -27.10 7.57
CA ASP A 135 -10.45 -28.01 6.66
C ASP A 135 -9.68 -29.33 6.42
N ARG A 136 -8.35 -29.33 6.55
CA ARG A 136 -7.54 -30.56 6.50
C ARG A 136 -7.70 -31.39 7.76
N GLU A 137 -7.76 -30.77 8.94
CA GLU A 137 -7.97 -31.48 10.21
C GLU A 137 -9.37 -32.11 10.32
N LYS A 138 -10.41 -31.44 9.80
CA LYS A 138 -11.76 -32.03 9.71
C LYS A 138 -11.82 -33.24 8.78
N LYS A 139 -11.09 -33.21 7.64
CA LYS A 139 -11.08 -34.32 6.68
C LYS A 139 -10.28 -35.55 7.14
N THR A 140 -9.27 -35.39 7.99
CA THR A 140 -8.54 -36.53 8.57
C THR A 140 -9.31 -37.21 9.71
N SER A 141 -10.19 -36.50 10.41
CA SER A 141 -11.07 -37.08 11.44
C SER A 141 -12.22 -37.92 10.83
N LEU A 142 -12.81 -37.46 9.73
CA LEU A 142 -13.89 -38.18 9.01
C LEU A 142 -13.45 -39.43 8.23
N LYS A 143 -12.13 -39.68 8.09
CA LYS A 143 -11.59 -40.87 7.43
C LYS A 143 -11.13 -41.97 8.40
N LYS A 144 -11.32 -41.76 9.70
CA LYS A 144 -10.95 -42.71 10.77
C LYS A 144 -12.15 -43.38 11.45
N CYS A 145 -13.33 -43.35 10.84
CA CYS A 145 -14.50 -44.12 11.28
C CYS A 145 -14.83 -45.20 10.26
#